data_AF-A0AAP0QUE0-F1
#
_entry.id   AF-A0AAP0QUE0-F1
#
_cell.length_a   1.000
_cell.length_b   1.000
_cell.length_c   1.000
_cell.angle_alpha   90.00
_cell.angle_beta   90.00
_cell.angle_gamma   90.00
#
_symmetry.space_group_name_H-M   'P 1'
#
loop_
_entity.id
_entity.type
_entity.pdbx_description
1 polymer ?
#
loop_
_entity_poly.entity_id
_entity_poly.type
_entity_poly.pdbx_seq_one_letter_code
_entity_poly.pdbx_strand_id
1 'polypeptide(L)'
;MASKLVLLLVFVLDLIAFGLAVAAEQRRSTAHIANGDGFTYCSYDKDIATGLGAGSFLFLLISQIVIMAASRCLCCGRAMRPSGARVWAIVLFITCWVFFLIAEICLLAGSVRNAYHTKYRRYMGGRNLSCETLRKGVFGAGAAFVVLTGIISELYYVSYSRANDGQASYNKDTGIRMGNL
;
A
#
# COMPACT_ATOMS: atom_id res chain seq x y z
N MET A 1 -1.08 8.99 -24.30
CA MET A 1 0.00 8.02 -24.05
C MET A 1 0.23 7.97 -22.55
N ALA A 2 0.61 6.83 -21.98
CA ALA A 2 1.01 6.75 -20.57
C ALA A 2 2.17 7.73 -20.33
N SER A 3 2.07 8.57 -19.29
CA SER A 3 3.22 9.39 -18.89
C SER A 3 4.29 8.47 -18.29
N LYS A 4 5.41 8.32 -19.00
CA LYS A 4 6.57 7.56 -18.52
C LYS A 4 7.08 8.10 -17.19
N LEU A 5 6.94 9.40 -16.94
CA LEU A 5 7.33 10.05 -15.70
C LEU A 5 6.47 9.57 -14.52
N VAL A 6 5.16 9.43 -14.71
CA VAL A 6 4.26 8.92 -13.66
C VAL A 6 4.58 7.47 -13.34
N LEU A 7 4.77 6.63 -14.36
CA LEU A 7 5.18 5.23 -14.16
C LEU A 7 6.50 5.12 -13.38
N LEU A 8 7.52 5.86 -13.79
CA LEU A 8 8.82 5.87 -13.11
C LEU A 8 8.69 6.35 -11.65
N LEU A 9 7.93 7.41 -11.41
CA LEU A 9 7.77 7.97 -10.07
C LEU A 9 7.09 6.97 -9.13
N VAL A 10 5.98 6.37 -9.57
CA VAL A 10 5.23 5.36 -8.81
C VAL A 10 6.12 4.15 -8.53
N PHE A 11 6.81 3.64 -9.55
CA PHE A 11 7.72 2.51 -9.40
C PHE A 11 8.79 2.77 -8.33
N VAL A 12 9.40 3.95 -8.35
CA VAL A 12 10.41 4.33 -7.35
C VAL A 12 9.79 4.43 -5.95
N LEU A 13 8.60 5.02 -5.82
CA LEU A 13 7.91 5.12 -4.53
C LEU A 13 7.57 3.73 -3.96
N ASP A 14 7.05 2.83 -4.80
CA ASP A 14 6.69 1.46 -4.41
C ASP A 14 7.93 0.63 -4.04
N LEU A 15 9.05 0.82 -4.76
CA LEU A 15 10.33 0.21 -4.40
C LEU A 15 10.86 0.69 -3.04
N ILE A 16 10.75 1.99 -2.76
CA ILE A 16 11.13 2.54 -1.46
C ILE A 16 10.21 1.99 -0.37
N ALA A 17 8.89 1.97 -0.61
CA ALA A 17 7.91 1.41 0.31
C ALA A 17 8.20 -0.06 0.62
N PHE A 18 8.52 -0.86 -0.40
CA PHE A 18 8.90 -2.27 -0.25
C PHE A 18 10.19 -2.42 0.57
N GLY A 19 11.24 -1.66 0.23
CA GLY A 19 12.50 -1.68 0.95
C GLY A 19 12.33 -1.32 2.43
N LEU A 20 11.50 -0.32 2.72
CA LEU A 20 11.17 0.08 4.10
C LEU A 20 10.36 -1.00 4.83
N ALA A 21 9.40 -1.67 4.16
CA ALA A 21 8.64 -2.77 4.75
C ALA A 21 9.54 -3.97 5.09
N VAL A 22 10.44 -4.34 4.18
CA VAL A 22 11.42 -5.42 4.40
C VAL A 22 12.39 -5.04 5.51
N ALA A 23 12.90 -3.80 5.50
CA ALA A 23 13.76 -3.30 6.57
C ALA A 23 13.05 -3.31 7.93
N ALA A 24 11.74 -3.00 7.96
CA ALA A 24 10.93 -3.09 9.18
C ALA A 24 10.79 -4.54 9.68
N GLU A 25 10.59 -5.53 8.80
CA GLU A 25 10.54 -6.95 9.20
C GLU A 25 11.92 -7.46 9.66
N GLN A 26 13.00 -7.08 8.97
CA GLN A 26 14.37 -7.48 9.33
C GLN A 26 14.85 -6.86 10.64
N ARG A 27 14.48 -5.59 10.88
CA ARG A 27 14.89 -4.84 12.08
C ARG A 27 13.86 -4.89 13.21
N ARG A 28 12.96 -5.87 13.17
CA ARG A 28 11.97 -6.12 14.22
C ARG A 28 12.65 -6.08 15.59
N SER A 29 12.03 -5.38 16.56
CA SER A 29 12.56 -5.33 17.92
C SER A 29 12.68 -6.74 18.49
N THR A 30 13.90 -7.27 18.53
CA THR A 30 14.23 -8.48 19.28
C THR A 30 14.35 -8.06 20.74
N ALA A 31 13.50 -8.61 21.60
CA ALA A 31 13.63 -8.39 23.03
C ALA A 31 14.88 -9.14 23.50
N HIS A 32 15.85 -8.41 24.04
CA HIS A 32 17.01 -9.00 24.67
C HIS A 32 16.78 -9.05 26.18
N ILE A 33 17.07 -10.19 26.80
CA ILE A 33 17.06 -10.32 28.25
C ILE A 33 18.34 -9.66 28.75
N ALA A 34 18.21 -8.52 29.43
CA ALA A 34 19.32 -7.84 30.08
C ALA A 34 19.29 -8.16 31.58
N ASN A 35 20.46 -8.49 32.13
CA ASN A 35 20.64 -8.76 33.55
C ASN A 35 21.09 -7.46 34.23
N GLY A 36 20.26 -6.93 35.14
CA GLY A 36 20.66 -5.89 36.08
C GLY A 36 20.99 -6.49 37.46
N ASP A 37 21.48 -5.66 38.37
CA ASP A 37 21.76 -6.06 39.76
C ASP A 37 20.48 -6.53 40.46
N GLY A 38 20.29 -7.85 40.49
CA GLY A 38 19.20 -8.53 41.19
C GLY A 38 17.88 -8.71 40.42
N PHE A 39 17.75 -8.16 39.21
CA PHE A 39 16.52 -8.28 38.40
C PHE A 39 16.81 -8.47 36.91
N THR A 40 16.07 -9.36 36.26
CA THR A 40 16.08 -9.52 34.80
C THR A 40 14.98 -8.65 34.18
N TYR A 41 15.32 -7.84 33.18
CA TYR A 41 14.36 -7.02 32.45
C TYR A 41 14.49 -7.24 30.93
N CYS A 42 13.37 -7.22 30.20
CA CYS A 42 13.43 -7.23 28.74
C CYS A 42 13.89 -5.83 28.29
N SER A 43 15.10 -5.72 27.75
CA SER A 43 15.53 -4.52 27.02
C SER A 43 14.98 -4.61 25.60
N TYR A 44 14.13 -3.65 25.24
CA TYR A 44 13.63 -3.51 23.88
C TYR A 44 14.48 -2.47 23.14
N ASP A 45 14.96 -2.83 21.96
CA ASP A 45 15.63 -1.89 21.07
C ASP A 45 14.67 -0.75 20.67
N LYS A 46 15.24 0.44 20.43
CA LYS A 46 14.51 1.63 19.98
C LYS A 46 13.56 1.27 18.82
N ASP A 47 12.39 1.92 18.78
CA ASP A 47 11.28 1.72 17.82
C ASP A 47 11.62 2.08 16.35
N ILE A 48 12.80 1.71 15.85
CA ILE A 48 13.25 1.98 14.49
C ILE A 48 12.39 1.19 13.49
N ALA A 49 11.97 -0.03 13.83
CA ALA A 49 11.04 -0.81 13.02
C ALA A 49 9.67 -0.13 12.86
N THR A 50 9.17 0.54 13.91
CA THR A 50 7.94 1.34 13.84
C THR A 50 8.10 2.50 12.86
N GLY A 51 9.23 3.21 12.93
CA GLY A 51 9.52 4.31 12.01
C GLY A 51 9.64 3.85 10.55
N LEU A 52 10.29 2.71 10.31
CA LEU A 52 10.41 2.12 8.97
C LEU A 52 9.06 1.64 8.43
N GLY A 53 8.24 1.00 9.27
CA GLY A 53 6.87 0.58 8.91
C GLY A 53 5.96 1.75 8.60
N ALA A 54 5.99 2.81 9.41
CA ALA A 54 5.27 4.05 9.16
C ALA A 54 5.77 4.77 7.89
N GLY A 55 7.07 4.75 7.64
CA GLY A 55 7.64 5.26 6.40
C GLY A 55 7.11 4.50 5.18
N SER A 56 7.13 3.17 5.23
CA SER A 56 6.59 2.31 4.17
C SER A 56 5.11 2.63 3.87
N PHE A 57 4.29 2.75 4.92
CA PHE A 57 2.89 3.21 4.85
C PHE A 57 2.77 4.54 4.11
N LEU A 58 3.55 5.56 4.50
CA LEU A 58 3.48 6.88 3.88
C LEU A 58 3.88 6.88 2.40
N PHE A 59 4.94 6.15 2.04
CA PHE A 59 5.39 6.06 0.66
C PHE A 59 4.37 5.35 -0.23
N LEU A 60 3.75 4.26 0.25
CA LEU A 60 2.69 3.55 -0.46
C LEU A 60 1.45 4.46 -0.64
N LEU A 61 1.04 5.17 0.41
CA LEU A 61 -0.06 6.13 0.37
C LEU A 61 0.18 7.22 -0.69
N ILE A 62 1.39 7.79 -0.72
CA ILE A 62 1.76 8.82 -1.70
C ILE A 62 1.71 8.23 -3.12
N SER A 63 2.24 7.03 -3.34
CA SER A 63 2.20 6.33 -4.62
C SER A 63 0.75 6.17 -5.13
N GLN A 64 -0.14 5.70 -4.25
CA GLN A 64 -1.56 5.56 -4.55
C GLN A 64 -2.20 6.90 -4.90
N ILE A 65 -1.96 7.97 -4.12
CA ILE A 65 -2.48 9.31 -4.40
C ILE A 65 -2.02 9.83 -5.77
N VAL A 66 -0.74 9.64 -6.12
CA VAL A 66 -0.21 10.08 -7.42
C VAL A 66 -0.92 9.40 -8.57
N ILE A 67 -1.13 8.08 -8.52
CA ILE A 67 -1.84 7.34 -9.57
C ILE A 67 -3.29 7.81 -9.69
N MET A 68 -3.96 8.04 -8.56
CA MET A 68 -5.34 8.48 -8.55
C MET A 68 -5.48 9.90 -9.10
N ALA A 69 -4.58 10.81 -8.75
CA ALA A 69 -4.52 12.15 -9.31
C ALA A 69 -4.23 12.11 -10.82
N ALA A 70 -3.26 11.30 -11.25
CA ALA A 70 -2.88 11.16 -12.66
C ALA A 70 -3.99 10.55 -13.51
N SER A 71 -4.80 9.64 -12.94
CA SER A 71 -5.95 9.03 -13.60
C SER A 71 -7.28 9.78 -13.38
N ARG A 72 -7.26 10.92 -12.67
CA ARG A 72 -8.43 11.72 -12.30
C ARG A 72 -9.54 10.90 -11.64
N CYS A 73 -9.14 9.94 -10.79
CA CYS A 73 -10.00 9.02 -10.04
C CYS A 73 -11.01 8.22 -10.87
N LEU A 74 -10.83 8.08 -12.20
CA LEU A 74 -11.81 7.57 -13.18
C LEU A 74 -13.13 8.36 -13.27
N CYS A 75 -13.60 8.98 -12.16
CA CYS A 75 -14.83 9.76 -12.05
C CYS A 75 -14.76 11.14 -12.69
N CYS A 76 -13.57 11.77 -12.72
CA CYS A 76 -13.38 13.13 -13.23
C CYS A 76 -12.64 13.15 -14.59
N GLY A 77 -12.54 12.00 -15.24
CA GLY A 77 -11.90 11.83 -16.55
C GLY A 77 -12.88 11.92 -17.72
N ARG A 78 -12.34 11.92 -18.96
CA ARG A 78 -13.18 11.75 -20.16
C ARG A 78 -13.90 10.40 -20.12
N ALA A 79 -15.13 10.35 -20.63
CA ALA A 79 -15.88 9.12 -20.75
C ALA A 79 -15.07 8.09 -21.56
N MET A 80 -14.62 7.02 -20.89
CA MET A 80 -13.88 5.93 -21.54
C MET A 80 -14.75 5.25 -22.59
N ARG A 81 -14.20 5.00 -23.78
CA ARG A 81 -14.90 4.28 -24.86
C ARG A 81 -15.43 2.94 -24.32
N PRO A 82 -16.64 2.52 -24.70
CA PRO A 82 -17.12 1.18 -24.39
C PRO A 82 -16.26 0.17 -25.17
N SER A 83 -15.26 -0.40 -24.50
CA SER A 83 -14.36 -1.43 -25.03
C SER A 83 -13.97 -2.39 -23.91
N GLY A 84 -13.48 -3.59 -24.24
CA GLY A 84 -12.97 -4.55 -23.25
C GLY A 84 -11.88 -3.95 -22.33
N ALA A 85 -11.11 -2.98 -22.83
CA ALA A 85 -10.10 -2.27 -22.06
C ALA A 85 -10.69 -1.44 -20.89
N ARG A 86 -11.94 -0.97 -21.01
CA ARG A 86 -12.64 -0.28 -19.91
C ARG A 86 -12.95 -1.23 -18.76
N VAL A 87 -13.43 -2.44 -19.06
CA VAL A 87 -13.73 -3.45 -18.03
C VAL A 87 -12.43 -3.84 -17.31
N TRP A 88 -11.35 -4.08 -18.05
CA TRP A 88 -10.04 -4.37 -17.48
C TRP A 88 -9.50 -3.22 -16.63
N ALA A 89 -9.63 -1.96 -17.05
CA ALA A 89 -9.20 -0.82 -16.26
C ALA A 89 -9.98 -0.70 -14.94
N ILE A 90 -11.29 -0.95 -14.94
CA ILE A 90 -12.13 -0.93 -13.74
C ILE A 90 -11.76 -2.09 -12.80
N VAL A 91 -11.58 -3.30 -13.32
CA VAL A 91 -11.16 -4.46 -12.52
C VAL A 91 -9.81 -4.20 -11.89
N LEU A 92 -8.82 -3.74 -12.67
CA LEU A 92 -7.47 -3.41 -12.17
C LEU A 92 -7.49 -2.28 -11.15
N PHE A 93 -8.39 -1.30 -11.30
CA PHE A 93 -8.59 -0.25 -10.31
C PHE A 93 -9.09 -0.82 -8.99
N ILE A 94 -10.15 -1.64 -9.01
CA ILE A 94 -10.72 -2.25 -7.80
C ILE A 94 -9.68 -3.14 -7.12
N THR A 95 -8.97 -3.98 -7.88
CA THR A 95 -7.94 -4.86 -7.30
C THR A 95 -6.77 -4.07 -6.72
N CYS A 96 -6.35 -2.97 -7.37
CA CYS A 96 -5.35 -2.05 -6.85
C CYS A 96 -5.76 -1.50 -5.48
N TRP A 97 -7.00 -1.00 -5.35
CA TRP A 97 -7.52 -0.48 -4.09
C TRP A 97 -7.59 -1.54 -2.99
N VAL A 98 -8.02 -2.76 -3.32
CA VAL A 98 -8.10 -3.85 -2.35
C VAL A 98 -6.70 -4.21 -1.82
N PHE A 99 -5.72 -4.39 -2.70
CA PHE A 99 -4.35 -4.70 -2.28
C PHE A 99 -3.71 -3.56 -1.49
N PHE A 100 -3.94 -2.31 -1.91
CA PHE A 100 -3.50 -1.13 -1.19
C PHE A 100 -4.04 -1.12 0.25
N LEU A 101 -5.35 -1.28 0.44
CA LEU A 101 -5.96 -1.29 1.77
C LEU A 101 -5.42 -2.42 2.66
N ILE A 102 -5.21 -3.61 2.10
CA ILE A 102 -4.63 -4.73 2.83
C ILE A 102 -3.19 -4.40 3.26
N ALA A 103 -2.37 -3.86 2.35
CA ALA A 103 -1.00 -3.46 2.65
C ALA A 103 -0.98 -2.42 3.79
N GLU A 104 -1.80 -1.39 3.71
CA GLU A 104 -1.85 -0.32 4.73
C GLU A 104 -2.30 -0.85 6.09
N ILE A 105 -3.32 -1.70 6.13
CA ILE A 105 -3.76 -2.32 7.38
C ILE A 105 -2.65 -3.18 7.97
N CYS A 106 -1.93 -3.96 7.16
CA CYS A 106 -0.80 -4.76 7.62
C CYS A 106 0.35 -3.90 8.17
N LEU A 107 0.72 -2.83 7.46
CA LEU A 107 1.81 -1.92 7.85
C LEU A 107 1.45 -1.10 9.09
N LEU A 108 0.22 -0.57 9.18
CA LEU A 108 -0.28 0.13 10.35
C LEU A 108 -0.39 -0.81 11.55
N ALA A 109 -1.02 -1.98 11.39
CA ALA A 109 -1.16 -2.94 12.48
C ALA A 109 0.21 -3.42 12.97
N GLY A 110 1.15 -3.66 12.05
CA GLY A 110 2.54 -3.99 12.38
C GLY A 110 3.21 -2.88 13.19
N SER A 111 3.15 -1.64 12.72
CA SER A 111 3.78 -0.48 13.35
C SER A 111 3.17 -0.17 14.72
N VAL A 112 1.84 -0.16 14.80
CA VAL A 112 1.07 0.08 16.03
C VAL A 112 1.42 -0.97 17.08
N ARG A 113 1.29 -2.26 16.74
CA ARG A 113 1.63 -3.34 17.69
C ARG A 113 3.10 -3.26 18.10
N ASN A 114 4.02 -2.89 17.20
CA ASN A 114 5.43 -2.73 17.53
C ASN A 114 5.65 -1.64 18.60
N ALA A 115 4.97 -0.49 18.48
CA ALA A 115 5.06 0.62 19.44
C ALA A 115 4.32 0.36 20.76
N TYR A 116 3.20 -0.34 20.74
CA TYR A 116 2.42 -0.63 21.96
C TYR A 116 3.15 -1.63 22.86
N HIS A 117 3.81 -2.65 22.30
CA HIS A 117 4.54 -3.65 23.10
C HIS A 117 5.81 -3.07 23.74
N THR A 118 6.47 -2.07 23.14
CA THR A 118 7.66 -1.41 23.69
C THR A 118 7.32 -0.40 24.79
N LYS A 119 6.20 0.33 24.68
CA LYS A 119 5.86 1.42 25.61
C LYS A 119 5.23 0.94 26.93
N TYR A 120 4.37 -0.06 26.91
CA TYR A 120 3.62 -0.48 28.11
C TYR A 120 4.37 -1.48 29.02
N ARG A 121 5.34 -2.24 28.49
CA ARG A 121 6.03 -3.30 29.26
C ARG A 121 7.29 -2.85 29.99
N ARG A 122 7.72 -1.59 29.82
CA ARG A 122 8.81 -0.99 30.62
C ARG A 122 8.52 -0.89 32.12
N TYR A 123 7.29 -1.16 32.57
CA TYR A 123 6.86 -0.91 33.95
C TYR A 123 6.41 -2.15 34.75
N MET A 124 6.41 -3.35 34.15
CA MET A 124 5.81 -4.53 34.79
C MET A 124 6.87 -5.59 35.12
N GLY A 125 7.42 -5.48 36.33
CA GLY A 125 8.24 -6.51 37.00
C GLY A 125 7.41 -7.75 37.38
N GLY A 126 6.93 -8.48 36.37
CA GLY A 126 6.11 -9.68 36.54
C GLY A 126 6.94 -10.96 36.39
N ARG A 127 7.01 -11.74 37.46
CA ARG A 127 7.54 -13.12 37.49
C ARG A 127 6.85 -13.95 36.38
N ASN A 128 7.65 -14.59 35.52
CA ASN A 128 7.33 -15.31 34.26
C ASN A 128 7.50 -14.43 32.99
N LEU A 129 8.76 -14.15 32.64
CA LEU A 129 9.16 -13.31 31.51
C LEU A 129 9.02 -14.05 30.16
N SER A 130 7.82 -14.12 29.60
CA SER A 130 7.65 -14.39 28.17
C SER A 130 7.79 -13.05 27.42
N CYS A 131 9.00 -12.72 26.95
CA CYS A 131 9.21 -11.52 26.12
C CYS A 131 8.51 -11.75 24.76
N GLU A 132 7.27 -11.28 24.65
CA GLU A 132 6.44 -11.49 23.47
C GLU A 132 6.89 -10.55 22.35
N THR A 133 7.47 -11.13 21.30
CA THR A 133 7.75 -10.41 20.05
C THR A 133 6.51 -10.44 19.17
N LEU A 134 6.28 -9.42 18.33
CA LEU A 134 5.26 -9.49 17.28
C LEU A 134 5.34 -10.84 16.55
N ARG A 135 4.20 -11.38 16.08
CA ARG A 135 4.16 -12.61 15.29
C ARG A 135 4.85 -12.42 13.93
N LYS A 136 5.77 -13.31 13.58
CA LYS A 136 6.50 -13.29 12.28
C LYS A 136 5.51 -13.16 11.11
N GLY A 137 5.80 -12.24 10.19
CA GLY A 137 5.09 -12.15 8.92
C GLY A 137 4.04 -11.06 8.76
N VAL A 138 3.77 -10.18 9.73
CA VAL A 138 2.83 -9.06 9.51
C VAL A 138 3.43 -7.98 8.60
N PHE A 139 4.70 -7.59 8.81
CA PHE A 139 5.37 -6.69 7.87
C PHE A 139 5.77 -7.43 6.59
N GLY A 140 6.06 -8.72 6.65
CA GLY A 140 6.26 -9.58 5.47
C GLY A 140 5.02 -9.66 4.57
N ALA A 141 3.82 -9.84 5.14
CA ALA A 141 2.57 -9.77 4.40
C ALA A 141 2.35 -8.38 3.81
N GLY A 142 2.60 -7.32 4.59
CA GLY A 142 2.58 -5.93 4.11
C GLY A 142 3.49 -5.74 2.89
N ALA A 143 4.75 -6.20 2.97
CA ALA A 143 5.71 -6.12 1.87
C ALA A 143 5.24 -6.86 0.61
N ALA A 144 4.62 -8.04 0.76
CA ALA A 144 4.06 -8.77 -0.38
C ALA A 144 2.93 -7.99 -1.05
N PHE A 145 2.00 -7.43 -0.26
CA PHE A 145 0.91 -6.62 -0.80
C PHE A 145 1.40 -5.27 -1.37
N VAL A 146 2.49 -4.69 -0.87
CA VAL A 146 3.14 -3.51 -1.49
C VAL A 146 3.58 -3.83 -2.91
N VAL A 147 4.28 -4.96 -3.12
CA VAL A 147 4.73 -5.37 -4.46
C VAL A 147 3.54 -5.65 -5.38
N LEU A 148 2.52 -6.37 -4.89
CA LEU A 148 1.31 -6.63 -5.67
C LEU A 148 0.58 -5.33 -6.02
N THR A 149 0.51 -4.37 -5.10
CA THR A 149 -0.09 -3.06 -5.34
C THR A 149 0.67 -2.33 -6.43
N GLY A 150 2.02 -2.30 -6.38
CA GLY A 150 2.83 -1.63 -7.42
C GLY A 150 2.70 -2.24 -8.81
N ILE A 151 2.72 -3.58 -8.92
CA ILE A 151 2.53 -4.25 -10.22
C ILE A 151 1.14 -3.92 -10.80
N ILE A 152 0.09 -4.02 -9.98
CA ILE A 152 -1.28 -3.79 -10.44
C ILE A 152 -1.50 -2.31 -10.75
N SER A 153 -0.90 -1.39 -10.00
CA SER A 153 -1.03 0.06 -10.18
C SER A 153 -0.41 0.53 -11.51
N GLU A 154 0.74 -0.04 -11.90
CA GLU A 154 1.36 0.18 -13.21
C GLU A 154 0.50 -0.37 -14.36
N LEU A 155 0.05 -1.63 -14.23
CA LEU A 155 -0.82 -2.26 -15.23
C LEU A 155 -2.12 -1.49 -15.41
N TYR A 156 -2.69 -1.01 -14.30
CA TYR A 156 -3.85 -0.12 -14.29
C TYR A 156 -3.55 1.17 -15.06
N TYR A 157 -2.45 1.87 -14.76
CA TYR A 157 -2.13 3.14 -15.42
C TYR A 157 -1.89 2.98 -16.93
N VAL A 158 -1.21 1.91 -17.34
CA VAL A 158 -1.03 1.58 -18.76
C VAL A 158 -2.38 1.31 -19.43
N SER A 159 -3.22 0.48 -18.81
CA SER A 159 -4.56 0.15 -19.34
C SER A 159 -5.46 1.38 -19.45
N TYR A 160 -5.45 2.23 -18.42
CA TYR A 160 -6.15 3.51 -18.39
C TYR A 160 -5.68 4.44 -19.52
N SER A 161 -4.37 4.60 -19.69
CA SER A 161 -3.82 5.48 -20.72
C SER A 161 -4.19 5.02 -22.14
N ARG A 162 -4.17 3.70 -22.39
CA ARG A 162 -4.61 3.11 -23.66
C ARG A 162 -6.10 3.34 -23.92
N ALA A 163 -6.93 3.23 -22.89
CA ALA A 163 -8.36 3.51 -23.00
C ALA A 163 -8.66 4.99 -23.27
N ASN A 164 -7.78 5.90 -22.83
CA ASN A 164 -7.93 7.34 -22.98
C ASN A 164 -7.34 7.90 -24.31
N ASP A 165 -6.46 7.17 -24.99
CA ASP A 165 -5.78 7.61 -26.23
C ASP A 165 -6.61 7.45 -27.52
N GLY A 166 -7.69 6.69 -27.48
CA GLY A 166 -8.57 6.55 -28.64
C GLY A 166 -9.45 7.79 -28.80
N GLN A 167 -9.37 8.48 -29.94
CA GLN A 167 -10.36 9.49 -30.35
C GLN A 167 -11.78 8.99 -30.04
N ALA A 168 -12.58 9.81 -29.35
CA ALA A 168 -14.00 9.52 -29.17
C ALA A 168 -14.62 9.44 -30.57
N SER A 169 -14.90 8.24 -31.04
CA SER A 169 -15.76 8.07 -32.20
C SER A 169 -17.13 8.52 -31.75
N TYR A 170 -17.44 9.80 -31.99
CA TYR A 170 -18.81 10.30 -32.11
C TYR A 170 -19.45 9.51 -33.25
N ASN A 171 -19.92 8.30 -32.95
CA ASN A 171 -20.69 7.49 -33.87
C ASN A 171 -21.41 6.39 -33.10
N LYS A 172 -22.51 6.77 -32.46
CA LYS A 172 -23.84 6.48 -33.00
C LYS A 172 -24.84 7.26 -32.18
N ASP A 173 -25.63 8.06 -32.87
CA ASP A 173 -26.84 8.67 -32.35
C ASP A 173 -27.59 7.70 -31.43
N THR A 174 -27.64 8.00 -30.13
CA THR A 174 -28.68 7.51 -29.24
C THR A 174 -29.92 8.41 -29.34
N GLY A 175 -30.10 9.09 -30.48
CA GLY A 175 -31.30 9.81 -30.80
C GLY A 175 -32.44 8.81 -30.92
N ILE A 176 -33.31 8.79 -29.91
CA ILE A 176 -34.64 8.18 -30.01
C ILE A 176 -35.32 8.88 -31.19
N ARG A 177 -35.41 8.20 -32.33
CA ARG A 177 -36.29 8.65 -33.43
C ARG A 177 -37.71 8.50 -32.92
N MET A 178 -38.29 9.58 -32.39
CA MET A 178 -39.74 9.72 -32.34
C MET A 178 -40.21 9.78 -33.79
N GLY A 179 -40.74 8.67 -34.28
CA GLY A 179 -41.54 8.65 -35.50
C GLY A 179 -42.83 9.41 -35.21
N ASN A 180 -43.03 10.54 -35.89
CA ASN A 180 -44.31 11.24 -35.85
C ASN A 180 -45.39 10.34 -36.48
N LEU A 181 -46.51 10.22 -35.75
CA LEU A 181 -47.80 9.76 -36.25
C LEU A 181 -48.29 10.61 -37.42
#